data_AF-A0A7Y7D7R2-F1
#
_entry.id   AF-A0A7Y7D7R2-F1
#
_cell.length_a   1.000
_cell.length_b   1.000
_cell.length_c   1.000
_cell.angle_alpha   90.00
_cell.angle_beta   90.00
_cell.angle_gamma   90.00
#
_symmetry.space_group_name_H-M   'P 1'
#
loop_
_entity.id
_entity.type
_entity.pdbx_description
1 polymer ?
#
loop_
_entity_poly.entity_id
_entity_poly.type
_entity_poly.pdbx_seq_one_letter_code
_entity_poly.pdbx_strand_id
1 'polypeptide(L)'
;MIRILSLLFLLFYGTNLMAADKAATEAQIQRLQKDIGALQRDIGRQQGERKSLEQKLRDSEAEIGSVGNRIAELDARLSQLGNRSSDLEAKRDELRHAVATNSDQLQRQLRKQYRLGEQPRLQLLLNQRDPEQLDRMLRYYDLINAELLARLGHFEEQLQALADTESALDDTEAELVASRQELEQRRSELEKARQTRTSALAELRKSIDSDQKRLASLRADQNRLEGVLAQIEKALKAAEMARKSQALPALQGKLNWPVDGRLARAFGNSDSGIKFDGMLIAAPAGREVRAVHRGRVVFSDWLRGYGLLLIIDHGGGYMSLYGHNQRLLKEPGAWVEAGDAISIVGNSGGYSDPGLYFAVRHNGKPTDPARWLARR
;
A
#
# COMPACT_ATOMS: atom_id res chain seq x y z
N MET A 1 37.19 36.50 -5.26
CA MET A 1 37.86 37.58 -4.50
C MET A 1 37.49 37.43 -3.02
N ILE A 2 38.49 37.43 -2.11
CA ILE A 2 38.55 38.24 -0.86
C ILE A 2 37.44 37.97 0.20
N ARG A 3 37.66 37.54 1.46
CA ARG A 3 38.81 37.07 2.30
C ARG A 3 38.33 35.84 3.13
N ILE A 4 39.07 35.08 3.96
CA ILE A 4 40.41 35.14 4.61
C ILE A 4 40.54 36.01 5.89
N LEU A 5 40.11 35.46 7.04
CA LEU A 5 40.56 35.77 8.43
C LEU A 5 40.09 34.59 9.32
N SER A 6 40.85 33.81 10.10
CA SER A 6 42.16 33.89 10.80
C SER A 6 42.08 34.25 12.30
N LEU A 7 42.31 33.21 13.12
CA LEU A 7 42.99 33.18 14.44
C LEU A 7 42.26 33.48 15.79
N LEU A 8 42.84 32.87 16.84
CA LEU A 8 42.59 32.92 18.30
C LEU A 8 41.30 32.22 18.83
N PHE A 9 41.27 31.54 19.99
CA PHE A 9 42.28 31.36 21.07
C PHE A 9 42.21 29.96 21.75
N LEU A 10 43.20 29.68 22.63
CA LEU A 10 43.48 28.42 23.33
C LEU A 10 42.49 28.00 24.43
N LEU A 11 42.51 26.69 24.71
CA LEU A 11 42.30 25.98 26.00
C LEU A 11 41.50 26.68 27.13
N PHE A 12 40.38 26.09 27.54
CA PHE A 12 40.11 25.86 28.97
C PHE A 12 39.20 24.64 29.22
N TYR A 13 39.74 23.66 29.96
CA TYR A 13 39.07 22.65 30.81
C TYR A 13 37.93 21.78 30.26
N GLY A 14 38.22 20.49 30.13
CA GLY A 14 37.22 19.46 29.85
C GLY A 14 36.43 19.03 31.10
N THR A 15 35.11 18.94 30.94
CA THR A 15 34.15 18.11 31.72
C THR A 15 32.77 18.02 31.06
N ASN A 16 32.47 18.82 30.01
CA ASN A 16 31.15 18.87 29.36
C ASN A 16 30.95 17.96 28.12
N LEU A 17 31.98 17.23 27.65
CA LEU A 17 31.90 16.50 26.37
C LEU A 17 30.86 15.36 26.36
N MET A 18 30.72 14.62 27.47
CA MET A 18 29.94 13.37 27.51
C MET A 18 28.42 13.56 27.63
N ALA A 19 27.94 14.73 28.07
CA ALA A 19 26.51 15.05 28.08
C ALA A 19 26.03 15.53 26.69
N ALA A 20 26.90 16.25 25.97
CA ALA A 20 26.65 16.69 24.60
C ALA A 20 26.49 15.50 23.64
N ASP A 21 27.30 14.44 23.78
CA ASP A 21 27.19 13.22 22.96
C ASP A 21 25.82 12.52 23.10
N LYS A 22 25.25 12.43 24.32
CA LYS A 22 23.93 11.82 24.51
C LYS A 22 22.83 12.64 23.82
N ALA A 23 22.81 13.96 24.04
CA ALA A 23 21.83 14.86 23.43
C ALA A 23 21.96 14.91 21.90
N ALA A 24 23.19 14.88 21.37
CA ALA A 24 23.45 14.80 19.93
C ALA A 24 22.97 13.47 19.33
N THR A 25 23.17 12.35 20.04
CA THR A 25 22.71 11.02 19.60
C THR A 25 21.17 10.92 19.64
N GLU A 26 20.52 11.43 20.69
CA GLU A 26 19.05 11.51 20.77
C GLU A 26 18.47 12.39 19.65
N ALA A 27 19.10 13.52 19.33
CA ALA A 27 18.71 14.36 18.19
C ALA A 27 18.92 13.66 16.83
N GLN A 28 19.95 12.81 16.68
CA GLN A 28 20.14 11.99 15.48
C GLN A 28 19.08 10.90 15.34
N ILE A 29 18.72 10.22 16.43
CA ILE A 29 17.62 9.22 16.45
C ILE A 29 16.29 9.87 16.05
N GLN A 30 15.96 11.05 16.60
CA GLN A 30 14.73 11.77 16.25
C GLN A 30 14.68 12.18 14.77
N ARG A 31 15.83 12.55 14.17
CA ARG A 31 15.92 12.83 12.73
C ARG A 31 15.70 11.55 11.91
N LEU A 32 16.41 10.46 12.23
CA LEU A 32 16.24 9.15 11.60
C LEU A 32 14.78 8.66 11.63
N GLN A 33 14.10 8.78 12.79
CA GLN A 33 12.68 8.42 12.93
C GLN A 33 11.76 9.30 12.07
N LYS A 34 12.06 10.61 11.98
CA LYS A 34 11.32 11.55 11.12
C LYS A 34 11.49 11.23 9.63
N ASP A 35 12.70 10.83 9.23
CA ASP A 35 13.05 10.48 7.85
C ASP A 35 12.41 9.14 7.45
N ILE A 36 12.45 8.11 8.31
CA ILE A 36 11.70 6.85 8.14
C ILE A 36 10.20 7.13 8.00
N GLY A 37 9.64 7.98 8.87
CA GLY A 37 8.23 8.38 8.79
C GLY A 37 7.89 9.18 7.52
N ALA A 38 8.86 9.85 6.89
CA ALA A 38 8.68 10.49 5.59
C ALA A 38 8.66 9.47 4.45
N LEU A 39 9.64 8.56 4.42
CA LEU A 39 9.69 7.45 3.46
C LEU A 39 8.40 6.61 3.49
N GLN A 40 7.91 6.30 4.69
CA GLN A 40 6.67 5.52 4.87
C GLN A 40 5.43 6.23 4.31
N ARG A 41 5.35 7.57 4.43
CA ARG A 41 4.28 8.38 3.81
C ARG A 41 4.38 8.40 2.29
N ASP A 42 5.58 8.52 1.73
CA ASP A 42 5.77 8.53 0.27
C ASP A 42 5.47 7.16 -0.36
N ILE A 43 5.86 6.06 0.30
CA ILE A 43 5.44 4.69 -0.07
C ILE A 43 3.91 4.58 -0.09
N GLY A 44 3.24 5.06 0.97
CA GLY A 44 1.77 5.04 1.07
C GLY A 44 1.08 5.88 0.00
N ARG A 45 1.61 7.08 -0.32
CA ARG A 45 1.10 7.95 -1.39
C ARG A 45 1.14 7.23 -2.75
N GLN A 46 2.28 6.67 -3.14
CA GLN A 46 2.45 6.02 -4.43
C GLN A 46 1.57 4.76 -4.56
N GLN A 47 1.39 4.00 -3.49
CA GLN A 47 0.44 2.88 -3.45
C GLN A 47 -1.02 3.36 -3.58
N GLY A 48 -1.38 4.49 -2.98
CA GLY A 48 -2.71 5.10 -3.09
C GLY A 48 -3.00 5.64 -4.50
N GLU A 49 -2.03 6.32 -5.12
CA GLU A 49 -2.11 6.82 -6.49
C GLU A 49 -2.35 5.66 -7.48
N ARG A 50 -1.55 4.60 -7.38
CA ARG A 50 -1.75 3.38 -8.19
C ARG A 50 -3.14 2.76 -7.98
N LYS A 51 -3.59 2.62 -6.73
CA LYS A 51 -4.94 2.07 -6.43
C LYS A 51 -6.05 2.94 -7.02
N SER A 52 -5.87 4.26 -7.05
CA SER A 52 -6.81 5.19 -7.70
C SER A 52 -6.85 4.99 -9.22
N LEU A 53 -5.71 4.77 -9.88
CA LEU A 53 -5.65 4.44 -11.31
C LEU A 53 -6.29 3.08 -11.63
N GLU A 54 -6.04 2.06 -10.81
CA GLU A 54 -6.67 0.74 -10.93
C GLU A 54 -8.21 0.82 -10.74
N GLN A 55 -8.69 1.69 -9.84
CA GLN A 55 -10.12 1.94 -9.66
C GLN A 55 -10.74 2.66 -10.87
N LYS A 56 -10.13 3.76 -11.35
CA LYS A 56 -10.58 4.47 -12.57
C LYS A 56 -10.65 3.56 -13.80
N LEU A 57 -9.67 2.66 -13.95
CA LEU A 57 -9.67 1.65 -15.00
C LEU A 57 -10.88 0.71 -14.87
N ARG A 58 -11.13 0.15 -13.68
CA ARG A 58 -12.30 -0.70 -13.41
C ARG A 58 -13.61 0.01 -13.71
N ASP A 59 -13.76 1.26 -13.26
CA ASP A 59 -14.99 2.03 -13.42
C ASP A 59 -15.25 2.31 -14.91
N SER A 60 -14.22 2.71 -15.68
CA SER A 60 -14.35 2.88 -17.14
C SER A 60 -14.63 1.57 -17.90
N GLU A 61 -14.11 0.42 -17.45
CA GLU A 61 -14.43 -0.88 -18.06
C GLU A 61 -15.87 -1.33 -17.77
N ALA A 62 -16.39 -1.04 -16.56
CA ALA A 62 -17.79 -1.27 -16.22
C ALA A 62 -18.74 -0.35 -17.01
N GLU A 63 -18.38 0.92 -17.19
CA GLU A 63 -19.11 1.89 -18.02
C GLU A 63 -19.13 1.49 -19.50
N ILE A 64 -17.99 1.07 -20.06
CA ILE A 64 -17.92 0.52 -21.44
C ILE A 64 -18.85 -0.68 -21.61
N GLY A 65 -18.93 -1.56 -20.60
CA GLY A 65 -19.83 -2.71 -20.61
C GLY A 65 -21.31 -2.33 -20.57
N SER A 66 -21.69 -1.42 -19.66
CA SER A 66 -23.10 -1.00 -19.52
C SER A 66 -23.59 -0.19 -20.72
N VAL A 67 -22.78 0.75 -21.22
CA VAL A 67 -23.09 1.54 -22.42
C VAL A 67 -23.12 0.64 -23.66
N GLY A 68 -22.21 -0.34 -23.78
CA GLY A 68 -22.22 -1.33 -24.85
C GLY A 68 -23.51 -2.16 -24.90
N ASN A 69 -23.98 -2.64 -23.74
CA ASN A 69 -25.27 -3.35 -23.64
C ASN A 69 -26.45 -2.45 -24.03
N ARG A 70 -26.46 -1.18 -23.60
CA ARG A 70 -27.52 -0.22 -23.93
C ARG A 70 -27.55 0.10 -25.42
N ILE A 71 -26.39 0.19 -26.08
CA ILE A 71 -26.30 0.35 -27.54
C ILE A 71 -26.92 -0.85 -28.26
N ALA A 72 -26.61 -2.09 -27.83
CA ALA A 72 -27.19 -3.28 -28.44
C ALA A 72 -28.72 -3.37 -28.25
N GLU A 73 -29.24 -2.95 -27.10
CA GLU A 73 -30.68 -2.82 -26.84
C GLU A 73 -31.33 -1.78 -27.75
N LEU A 74 -30.70 -0.62 -27.95
CA LEU A 74 -31.17 0.44 -28.84
C LEU A 74 -31.14 0.02 -30.32
N ASP A 75 -30.07 -0.64 -30.79
CA ASP A 75 -29.99 -1.15 -32.17
C ASP A 75 -31.07 -2.23 -32.43
N ALA A 76 -31.38 -3.07 -31.43
CA ALA A 76 -32.48 -4.04 -31.51
C ALA A 76 -33.86 -3.35 -31.55
N ARG A 77 -34.09 -2.35 -30.68
CA ARG A 77 -35.34 -1.54 -30.66
C ARG A 77 -35.54 -0.80 -31.99
N LEU A 78 -34.49 -0.16 -32.52
CA LEU A 78 -34.52 0.51 -33.82
C LEU A 78 -34.88 -0.44 -34.97
N SER A 79 -34.39 -1.68 -34.91
CA SER A 79 -34.73 -2.72 -35.89
C SER A 79 -36.21 -3.13 -35.78
N GLN A 80 -36.74 -3.28 -34.55
CA GLN A 80 -38.16 -3.57 -34.32
C GLN A 80 -39.07 -2.42 -34.75
N LEU A 81 -38.72 -1.18 -34.42
CA LEU A 81 -39.46 0.01 -34.83
C LEU A 81 -39.42 0.22 -36.35
N GLY A 82 -38.30 -0.08 -37.00
CA GLY A 82 -38.18 -0.03 -38.47
C GLY A 82 -39.12 -1.02 -39.16
N ASN A 83 -39.18 -2.26 -38.67
CA ASN A 83 -40.13 -3.26 -39.17
C ASN A 83 -41.58 -2.82 -38.91
N ARG A 84 -41.88 -2.32 -37.70
CA ARG A 84 -43.21 -1.84 -37.32
C ARG A 84 -43.68 -0.67 -38.18
N SER A 85 -42.79 0.28 -38.49
CA SER A 85 -43.04 1.38 -39.41
C SER A 85 -43.40 0.84 -40.80
N SER A 86 -42.58 -0.05 -41.37
CA SER A 86 -42.83 -0.69 -42.67
C SER A 86 -44.19 -1.43 -42.72
N ASP A 87 -44.56 -2.15 -41.67
CA ASP A 87 -45.87 -2.82 -41.56
C ASP A 87 -47.04 -1.81 -41.52
N LEU A 88 -46.88 -0.71 -40.79
CA LEU A 88 -47.89 0.36 -40.68
C LEU A 88 -48.03 1.14 -41.99
N GLU A 89 -46.93 1.42 -42.70
CA GLU A 89 -46.96 2.04 -44.03
C GLU A 89 -47.73 1.17 -45.04
N ALA A 90 -47.44 -0.13 -45.07
CA ALA A 90 -48.16 -1.07 -45.93
C ALA A 90 -49.66 -1.11 -45.60
N LYS A 91 -50.01 -1.11 -44.30
CA LYS A 91 -51.42 -1.11 -43.84
C LYS A 91 -52.14 0.20 -44.16
N ARG A 92 -51.46 1.35 -43.98
CA ARG A 92 -51.95 2.69 -44.34
C ARG A 92 -52.29 2.74 -45.83
N ASP A 93 -51.40 2.24 -46.70
CA ASP A 93 -51.59 2.33 -48.14
C ASP A 93 -52.67 1.34 -48.64
N GLU A 94 -52.78 0.14 -48.04
CA GLU A 94 -53.91 -0.77 -48.24
C GLU A 94 -55.25 -0.10 -47.87
N LEU A 95 -55.34 0.52 -46.69
CA LEU A 95 -56.54 1.21 -46.21
C LEU A 95 -56.89 2.42 -47.08
N ARG A 96 -55.90 3.24 -47.49
CA ARG A 96 -56.11 4.36 -48.43
C ARG A 96 -56.69 3.88 -49.76
N HIS A 97 -56.20 2.76 -50.31
CA HIS A 97 -56.76 2.17 -51.53
C HIS A 97 -58.18 1.62 -51.32
N ALA A 98 -58.47 0.99 -50.18
CA ALA A 98 -59.81 0.51 -49.84
C ALA A 98 -60.82 1.66 -49.69
N VAL A 99 -60.45 2.70 -48.93
CA VAL A 99 -61.25 3.93 -48.73
C VAL A 99 -61.51 4.63 -50.06
N ALA A 100 -60.50 4.81 -50.91
CA ALA A 100 -60.68 5.43 -52.23
C ALA A 100 -61.64 4.61 -53.13
N THR A 101 -61.52 3.28 -53.11
CA THR A 101 -62.36 2.38 -53.89
C THR A 101 -63.82 2.40 -53.41
N ASN A 102 -64.03 2.34 -52.09
CA ASN A 102 -65.36 2.36 -51.48
C ASN A 102 -66.03 3.73 -51.67
N SER A 103 -65.30 4.83 -51.53
CA SER A 103 -65.80 6.19 -51.77
C SER A 103 -66.36 6.35 -53.20
N ASP A 104 -65.64 5.90 -54.22
CA ASP A 104 -66.13 5.95 -55.61
C ASP A 104 -67.34 5.01 -55.85
N GLN A 105 -67.36 3.82 -55.24
CA GLN A 105 -68.53 2.92 -55.32
C GLN A 105 -69.78 3.55 -54.68
N LEU A 106 -69.67 4.08 -53.45
CA LEU A 106 -70.76 4.77 -52.77
C LEU A 106 -71.19 6.01 -53.56
N GLN A 107 -70.26 6.82 -54.08
CA GLN A 107 -70.60 7.98 -54.90
C GLN A 107 -71.40 7.58 -56.16
N ARG A 108 -71.03 6.48 -56.83
CA ARG A 108 -71.77 5.93 -57.97
C ARG A 108 -73.15 5.38 -57.58
N GLN A 109 -73.30 4.79 -56.40
CA GLN A 109 -74.57 4.25 -55.90
C GLN A 109 -75.53 5.36 -55.43
N LEU A 110 -75.05 6.31 -54.63
CA LEU A 110 -75.81 7.48 -54.17
C LEU A 110 -76.29 8.34 -55.34
N ARG A 111 -75.45 8.58 -56.36
CA ARG A 111 -75.87 9.27 -57.59
C ARG A 111 -76.99 8.55 -58.36
N LYS A 112 -77.04 7.20 -58.32
CA LYS A 112 -78.14 6.42 -58.92
C LYS A 112 -79.41 6.55 -58.09
N GLN A 113 -79.33 6.42 -56.76
CA GLN A 113 -80.48 6.62 -55.88
C GLN A 113 -81.06 8.03 -55.98
N TYR A 114 -80.21 9.07 -55.95
CA TYR A 114 -80.66 10.46 -56.09
C TYR A 114 -81.41 10.72 -57.41
N ARG A 115 -80.99 10.09 -58.52
CA ARG A 115 -81.69 10.16 -59.81
C ARG A 115 -83.07 9.47 -59.83
N LEU A 116 -83.37 8.60 -58.86
CA LEU A 116 -84.70 8.01 -58.67
C LEU A 116 -85.63 8.93 -57.85
N GLY A 117 -85.13 10.06 -57.36
CA GLY A 117 -85.89 11.08 -56.62
C GLY A 117 -85.93 10.85 -55.11
N GLU A 118 -86.47 11.84 -54.38
CA GLU A 118 -86.45 11.87 -52.90
C GLU A 118 -87.36 10.83 -52.22
N GLN A 119 -88.28 10.22 -52.97
CA GLN A 119 -89.33 9.35 -52.42
C GLN A 119 -89.50 8.02 -53.20
N PRO A 120 -88.46 7.19 -53.42
CA PRO A 120 -88.57 5.99 -54.29
C PRO A 120 -89.58 4.96 -53.75
N ARG A 121 -89.62 4.76 -52.43
CA ARG A 121 -90.57 3.85 -51.75
C ARG A 121 -92.02 4.28 -51.99
N LEU A 122 -92.30 5.58 -51.92
CA LEU A 122 -93.63 6.15 -52.16
C LEU A 122 -94.01 6.11 -53.64
N GLN A 123 -93.07 6.33 -54.57
CA GLN A 123 -93.31 6.11 -56.00
C GLN A 123 -93.64 4.64 -56.31
N LEU A 124 -92.95 3.69 -55.70
CA LEU A 124 -93.24 2.24 -55.83
C LEU A 124 -94.65 1.89 -55.34
N LEU A 125 -95.05 2.41 -54.17
CA LEU A 125 -96.39 2.25 -53.61
C LEU A 125 -97.49 2.85 -54.50
N LEU A 126 -97.22 3.97 -55.18
CA LEU A 126 -98.22 4.71 -55.97
C LEU A 126 -98.33 4.22 -57.43
N ASN A 127 -97.34 3.50 -57.95
CA ASN A 127 -97.25 3.17 -59.39
C ASN A 127 -97.58 1.70 -59.73
N GLN A 128 -97.70 0.80 -58.73
CA GLN A 128 -98.00 -0.62 -58.98
C GLN A 128 -99.47 -0.98 -58.75
N ARG A 129 -100.01 -1.84 -59.62
CA ARG A 129 -101.39 -2.35 -59.58
C ARG A 129 -101.49 -3.82 -59.13
N ASP A 130 -100.36 -4.51 -58.98
CA ASP A 130 -100.27 -5.90 -58.53
C ASP A 130 -99.70 -5.94 -57.09
N PRO A 131 -100.48 -6.40 -56.09
CA PRO A 131 -100.05 -6.41 -54.70
C PRO A 131 -98.92 -7.41 -54.39
N GLU A 132 -98.77 -8.50 -55.14
CA GLU A 132 -97.67 -9.45 -54.91
C GLU A 132 -96.33 -8.91 -55.41
N GLN A 133 -96.34 -8.22 -56.56
CA GLN A 133 -95.15 -7.57 -57.08
C GLN A 133 -94.68 -6.46 -56.12
N LEU A 134 -95.62 -5.76 -55.50
CA LEU A 134 -95.34 -4.68 -54.56
C LEU A 134 -94.64 -5.18 -53.28
N ASP A 135 -95.11 -6.26 -52.64
CA ASP A 135 -94.43 -6.85 -51.48
C ASP A 135 -93.00 -7.30 -51.82
N ARG A 136 -92.82 -7.98 -52.96
CA ARG A 136 -91.48 -8.41 -53.42
C ARG A 136 -90.55 -7.22 -53.65
N MET A 137 -91.02 -6.16 -54.31
CA MET A 137 -90.21 -4.97 -54.59
C MET A 137 -89.88 -4.15 -53.33
N LEU A 138 -90.80 -4.07 -52.37
CA LEU A 138 -90.54 -3.43 -51.07
C LEU A 138 -89.47 -4.20 -50.27
N ARG A 139 -89.55 -5.54 -50.23
CA ARG A 139 -88.50 -6.38 -49.62
C ARG A 139 -87.14 -6.17 -50.28
N TYR A 140 -87.08 -6.14 -51.61
CA TYR A 140 -85.82 -5.88 -52.32
C TYR A 140 -85.26 -4.48 -52.02
N TYR A 141 -86.12 -3.46 -51.90
CA TYR A 141 -85.71 -2.10 -51.51
C TYR A 141 -85.14 -2.06 -50.09
N ASP A 142 -85.79 -2.72 -49.13
CA ASP A 142 -85.32 -2.79 -47.75
C ASP A 142 -84.00 -3.57 -47.63
N LEU A 143 -83.82 -4.66 -48.38
CA LEU A 143 -82.56 -5.41 -48.46
C LEU A 143 -81.41 -4.56 -49.05
N ILE A 144 -81.67 -3.81 -50.13
CA ILE A 144 -80.65 -2.94 -50.77
C ILE A 144 -80.24 -1.79 -49.83
N ASN A 145 -81.18 -1.23 -49.06
CA ASN A 145 -80.85 -0.18 -48.10
C ASN A 145 -80.12 -0.70 -46.86
N ALA A 146 -80.45 -1.90 -46.37
CA ALA A 146 -79.70 -2.54 -45.29
C ALA A 146 -78.23 -2.78 -45.70
N GLU A 147 -78.00 -3.25 -46.93
CA GLU A 147 -76.66 -3.41 -47.51
C GLU A 147 -75.92 -2.06 -47.68
N LEU A 148 -76.62 -0.99 -48.08
CA LEU A 148 -76.03 0.35 -48.17
C LEU A 148 -75.61 0.91 -46.80
N LEU A 149 -76.44 0.72 -45.77
CA LEU A 149 -76.12 1.13 -44.40
C LEU A 149 -74.96 0.32 -43.82
N ALA A 150 -74.91 -0.99 -44.08
CA ALA A 150 -73.77 -1.83 -43.68
C ALA A 150 -72.46 -1.37 -44.36
N ARG A 151 -72.51 -1.00 -45.65
CA ARG A 151 -71.36 -0.44 -46.38
C ARG A 151 -70.91 0.92 -45.85
N LEU A 152 -71.84 1.78 -45.42
CA LEU A 152 -71.52 3.05 -44.77
C LEU A 152 -70.80 2.81 -43.44
N GLY A 153 -71.32 1.93 -42.59
CA GLY A 153 -70.67 1.55 -41.33
C GLY A 153 -69.25 1.00 -41.55
N HIS A 154 -69.08 0.08 -42.51
CA HIS A 154 -67.75 -0.45 -42.83
C HIS A 154 -66.79 0.61 -43.43
N PHE A 155 -67.31 1.60 -44.15
CA PHE A 155 -66.52 2.72 -44.66
C PHE A 155 -66.06 3.66 -43.52
N GLU A 156 -66.92 3.92 -42.53
CA GLU A 156 -66.58 4.66 -41.31
C GLU A 156 -65.53 3.91 -40.48
N GLU A 157 -65.67 2.58 -40.31
CA GLU A 157 -64.64 1.73 -39.69
C GLU A 157 -63.29 1.82 -40.40
N GLN A 158 -63.27 1.80 -41.74
CA GLN A 158 -62.05 1.91 -42.55
C GLN A 158 -61.39 3.29 -42.41
N LEU A 159 -62.18 4.36 -42.34
CA LEU A 159 -61.67 5.72 -42.10
C LEU A 159 -61.05 5.86 -40.71
N GLN A 160 -61.69 5.30 -39.67
CA GLN A 160 -61.14 5.29 -38.32
C GLN A 160 -59.85 4.46 -38.26
N ALA A 161 -59.85 3.26 -38.82
CA ALA A 161 -58.66 2.40 -38.86
C ALA A 161 -57.50 3.05 -39.62
N LEU A 162 -57.78 3.85 -40.66
CA LEU A 162 -56.76 4.63 -41.37
C LEU A 162 -56.19 5.73 -40.47
N ALA A 163 -57.03 6.52 -39.82
CA ALA A 163 -56.58 7.58 -38.91
C ALA A 163 -55.76 7.02 -37.73
N ASP A 164 -56.19 5.90 -37.14
CA ASP A 164 -55.46 5.22 -36.07
C ASP A 164 -54.10 4.68 -36.57
N THR A 165 -54.04 4.18 -37.82
CA THR A 165 -52.79 3.69 -38.44
C THR A 165 -51.83 4.83 -38.75
N GLU A 166 -52.34 5.97 -39.23
CA GLU A 166 -51.53 7.18 -39.49
C GLU A 166 -50.97 7.76 -38.17
N SER A 167 -51.78 7.88 -37.12
CA SER A 167 -51.31 8.29 -35.79
C SER A 167 -50.25 7.34 -35.22
N ALA A 168 -50.44 6.02 -35.34
CA ALA A 168 -49.48 5.04 -34.87
C ALA A 168 -48.16 5.05 -35.67
N LEU A 169 -48.20 5.45 -36.94
CA LEU A 169 -47.01 5.65 -37.76
C LEU A 169 -46.24 6.90 -37.31
N ASP A 170 -46.92 8.03 -37.13
CA ASP A 170 -46.32 9.28 -36.62
C ASP A 170 -45.62 9.07 -35.26
N ASP A 171 -46.28 8.37 -34.33
CA ASP A 171 -45.70 7.98 -33.03
C ASP A 171 -44.45 7.09 -33.19
N THR A 172 -44.51 6.12 -34.12
CA THR A 172 -43.38 5.21 -34.41
C THR A 172 -42.19 5.96 -35.02
N GLU A 173 -42.45 6.93 -35.91
CA GLU A 173 -41.42 7.79 -36.51
C GLU A 173 -40.76 8.71 -35.47
N ALA A 174 -41.56 9.29 -34.57
CA ALA A 174 -41.05 10.08 -33.44
C ALA A 174 -40.16 9.22 -32.52
N GLU A 175 -40.56 7.99 -32.21
CA GLU A 175 -39.77 7.06 -31.39
C GLU A 175 -38.47 6.62 -32.10
N LEU A 176 -38.50 6.42 -33.43
CA LEU A 176 -37.30 6.16 -34.25
C LEU A 176 -36.30 7.31 -34.18
N VAL A 177 -36.76 8.56 -34.30
CA VAL A 177 -35.90 9.75 -34.21
C VAL A 177 -35.29 9.87 -32.81
N ALA A 178 -36.09 9.74 -31.76
CA ALA A 178 -35.62 9.79 -30.37
C ALA A 178 -34.59 8.67 -30.07
N SER A 179 -34.86 7.44 -30.52
CA SER A 179 -33.97 6.29 -30.32
C SER A 179 -32.65 6.44 -31.08
N ARG A 180 -32.65 7.04 -32.28
CA ARG A 180 -31.43 7.39 -33.03
C ARG A 180 -30.60 8.46 -32.32
N GLN A 181 -31.25 9.45 -31.70
CA GLN A 181 -30.57 10.48 -30.91
C GLN A 181 -29.95 9.89 -29.61
N GLU A 182 -30.67 9.01 -28.90
CA GLU A 182 -30.10 8.30 -27.73
C GLU A 182 -28.88 7.46 -28.17
N LEU A 183 -28.99 6.71 -29.27
CA LEU A 183 -27.91 5.88 -29.80
C LEU A 183 -26.63 6.68 -30.08
N GLU A 184 -26.75 7.84 -30.74
CA GLU A 184 -25.59 8.70 -31.02
C GLU A 184 -24.97 9.28 -29.74
N GLN A 185 -25.80 9.67 -28.77
CA GLN A 185 -25.32 10.08 -27.46
C GLN A 185 -24.54 8.93 -26.77
N ARG A 186 -25.09 7.71 -26.75
CA ARG A 186 -24.42 6.53 -26.15
C ARG A 186 -23.11 6.19 -26.86
N ARG A 187 -23.03 6.34 -28.19
CA ARG A 187 -21.78 6.18 -28.95
C ARG A 187 -20.73 7.22 -28.54
N SER A 188 -21.13 8.48 -28.35
CA SER A 188 -20.24 9.53 -27.83
C SER A 188 -19.76 9.24 -26.40
N GLU A 189 -20.64 8.75 -25.52
CA GLU A 189 -20.29 8.31 -24.16
C GLU A 189 -19.30 7.14 -24.18
N LEU A 190 -19.54 6.12 -25.01
CA LEU A 190 -18.66 4.96 -25.18
C LEU A 190 -17.25 5.35 -25.62
N GLU A 191 -17.11 6.24 -26.59
CA GLU A 191 -15.80 6.71 -27.06
C GLU A 191 -15.05 7.52 -25.99
N LYS A 192 -15.74 8.35 -25.20
CA LYS A 192 -15.14 9.04 -24.04
C LYS A 192 -14.65 8.05 -22.98
N ALA A 193 -15.44 7.01 -22.68
CA ALA A 193 -15.04 5.95 -21.74
C ALA A 193 -13.82 5.16 -22.26
N ARG A 194 -13.78 4.84 -23.56
CA ARG A 194 -12.62 4.21 -24.23
C ARG A 194 -11.35 5.08 -24.20
N GLN A 195 -11.47 6.40 -24.39
CA GLN A 195 -10.36 7.35 -24.28
C GLN A 195 -9.85 7.45 -22.82
N THR A 196 -10.77 7.47 -21.85
CA THR A 196 -10.45 7.45 -20.42
C THR A 196 -9.69 6.19 -20.04
N ARG A 197 -10.20 5.01 -20.44
CA ARG A 197 -9.54 3.71 -20.26
C ARG A 197 -8.14 3.69 -20.86
N THR A 198 -7.97 4.18 -22.08
CA THR A 198 -6.67 4.19 -22.79
C THR A 198 -5.66 5.09 -22.07
N SER A 199 -6.11 6.27 -21.60
CA SER A 199 -5.29 7.20 -20.83
C SER A 199 -4.88 6.60 -19.47
N ALA A 200 -5.83 6.00 -18.75
CA ALA A 200 -5.57 5.33 -17.47
C ALA A 200 -4.60 4.14 -17.62
N LEU A 201 -4.70 3.36 -18.70
CA LEU A 201 -3.74 2.28 -19.01
C LEU A 201 -2.34 2.81 -19.32
N ALA A 202 -2.22 3.93 -20.04
CA ALA A 202 -0.93 4.56 -20.32
C ALA A 202 -0.28 5.12 -19.04
N GLU A 203 -1.06 5.79 -18.19
CA GLU A 203 -0.60 6.31 -16.91
C GLU A 203 -0.21 5.19 -15.93
N LEU A 204 -1.02 4.14 -15.83
CA LEU A 204 -0.74 2.96 -14.99
C LEU A 204 0.53 2.21 -15.45
N ARG A 205 0.75 2.04 -16.76
CA ARG A 205 2.00 1.45 -17.28
C ARG A 205 3.22 2.28 -16.89
N LYS A 206 3.14 3.60 -17.05
CA LYS A 206 4.21 4.53 -16.69
C LYS A 206 4.51 4.48 -15.18
N SER A 207 3.46 4.48 -14.35
CA SER A 207 3.56 4.30 -12.89
C SER A 207 4.20 2.96 -12.52
N ILE A 208 3.79 1.84 -13.12
CA ILE A 208 4.38 0.53 -12.79
C ILE A 208 5.91 0.52 -13.05
N ASP A 209 6.37 1.05 -14.18
CA ASP A 209 7.79 1.07 -14.53
C ASP A 209 8.64 2.02 -13.66
N SER A 210 8.11 3.21 -13.30
CA SER A 210 8.80 4.13 -12.39
C SER A 210 8.76 3.66 -10.94
N ASP A 211 7.59 3.22 -10.50
CA ASP A 211 7.27 3.08 -9.08
C ASP A 211 7.76 1.74 -8.54
N GLN A 212 7.89 0.69 -9.36
CA GLN A 212 8.57 -0.55 -8.90
C GLN A 212 10.02 -0.28 -8.50
N LYS A 213 10.78 0.43 -9.35
CA LYS A 213 12.18 0.78 -9.06
C LYS A 213 12.28 1.75 -7.88
N ARG A 214 11.39 2.75 -7.83
CA ARG A 214 11.35 3.74 -6.74
C ARG A 214 10.95 3.13 -5.40
N LEU A 215 9.89 2.31 -5.35
CA LEU A 215 9.48 1.59 -4.13
C LEU A 215 10.55 0.61 -3.66
N ALA A 216 11.28 -0.05 -4.57
CA ALA A 216 12.41 -0.89 -4.19
C ALA A 216 13.54 -0.07 -3.53
N SER A 217 13.90 1.09 -4.09
CA SER A 217 14.87 2.01 -3.46
C SER A 217 14.37 2.50 -2.09
N LEU A 218 13.17 3.08 -2.02
CA LEU A 218 12.62 3.64 -0.78
C LEU A 218 12.53 2.61 0.35
N ARG A 219 12.22 1.34 0.04
CA ARG A 219 12.22 0.24 1.02
C ARG A 219 13.63 -0.19 1.42
N ALA A 220 14.58 -0.20 0.48
CA ALA A 220 15.98 -0.47 0.81
C ALA A 220 16.58 0.63 1.70
N ASP A 221 16.26 1.89 1.41
CA ASP A 221 16.63 3.06 2.20
C ASP A 221 15.99 3.00 3.59
N GLN A 222 14.69 2.70 3.69
CA GLN A 222 13.99 2.47 4.96
C GLN A 222 14.71 1.39 5.80
N ASN A 223 14.90 0.20 5.25
CA ASN A 223 15.55 -0.93 5.93
C ASN A 223 16.97 -0.56 6.41
N ARG A 224 17.70 0.24 5.63
CA ARG A 224 19.04 0.72 5.97
C ARG A 224 19.00 1.67 7.17
N LEU A 225 18.07 2.64 7.18
CA LEU A 225 17.94 3.59 8.29
C LEU A 225 17.45 2.91 9.57
N GLU A 226 16.51 1.97 9.48
CA GLU A 226 16.07 1.13 10.60
C GLU A 226 17.22 0.28 11.17
N GLY A 227 18.06 -0.30 10.31
CA GLY A 227 19.27 -1.02 10.71
C GLY A 227 20.29 -0.14 11.45
N VAL A 228 20.51 1.09 10.98
CA VAL A 228 21.38 2.07 11.67
C VAL A 228 20.80 2.46 13.03
N LEU A 229 19.49 2.73 13.10
CA LEU A 229 18.81 3.07 14.35
C LEU A 229 18.90 1.93 15.38
N ALA A 230 18.72 0.67 14.97
CA ALA A 230 18.89 -0.50 15.82
C ALA A 230 20.34 -0.67 16.34
N GLN A 231 21.34 -0.33 15.53
CA GLN A 231 22.75 -0.34 15.96
C GLN A 231 23.03 0.75 17.02
N ILE A 232 22.51 1.97 16.81
CA ILE A 232 22.65 3.07 17.78
C ILE A 232 21.96 2.72 19.10
N GLU A 233 20.71 2.21 19.06
CA GLU A 233 20.01 1.75 20.26
C GLU A 233 20.78 0.65 21.02
N LYS A 234 21.35 -0.32 20.30
CA LYS A 234 22.14 -1.40 20.90
C LYS A 234 23.42 -0.87 21.56
N ALA A 235 24.09 0.10 20.95
CA ALA A 235 25.26 0.76 21.53
C ALA A 235 24.89 1.56 22.80
N LEU A 236 23.79 2.32 22.78
CA LEU A 236 23.28 3.06 23.94
C LEU A 236 22.89 2.13 25.10
N LYS A 237 22.15 1.05 24.83
CA LYS A 237 21.77 0.04 25.83
C LYS A 237 23.01 -0.63 26.44
N ALA A 238 24.05 -0.92 25.64
CA ALA A 238 25.30 -1.48 26.14
C ALA A 238 26.08 -0.49 27.05
N ALA A 239 26.10 0.80 26.68
CA ALA A 239 26.73 1.85 27.49
C ALA A 239 25.99 2.10 28.82
N GLU A 240 24.65 2.00 28.83
CA GLU A 240 23.86 2.13 30.06
C GLU A 240 24.06 0.94 31.01
N MET A 241 24.11 -0.30 30.47
CA MET A 241 24.35 -1.50 31.28
C MET A 241 25.73 -1.50 31.95
N ALA A 242 26.77 -1.00 31.28
CA ALA A 242 28.11 -0.82 31.86
C ALA A 242 28.13 0.20 33.02
N ARG A 243 27.13 1.09 33.11
CA ARG A 243 27.01 2.14 34.13
C ARG A 243 26.22 1.69 35.37
N LYS A 244 25.55 0.53 35.32
CA LYS A 244 24.65 0.02 36.38
C LYS A 244 25.24 -1.12 37.23
N SER A 245 26.43 -1.63 36.95
CA SER A 245 27.12 -2.59 37.84
C SER A 245 27.69 -1.88 39.07
N GLN A 246 27.33 -2.38 40.27
CA GLN A 246 27.64 -1.75 41.56
C GLN A 246 29.14 -1.75 41.91
N ALA A 247 29.50 -0.87 42.85
CA ALA A 247 30.86 -0.36 43.03
C ALA A 247 31.82 -1.32 43.77
N LEU A 248 32.93 -1.66 43.10
CA LEU A 248 34.08 -2.38 43.66
C LEU A 248 34.60 -1.88 45.04
N PRO A 249 34.63 -0.57 45.39
CA PRO A 249 35.16 -0.09 46.69
C PRO A 249 34.52 -0.70 47.95
N ALA A 250 33.30 -1.27 47.89
CA ALA A 250 32.70 -1.96 49.04
C ALA A 250 33.36 -3.32 49.38
N LEU A 251 34.23 -3.84 48.50
CA LEU A 251 34.87 -5.15 48.59
C LEU A 251 36.39 -5.08 48.84
N GLN A 252 36.90 -3.90 49.22
CA GLN A 252 38.30 -3.74 49.60
C GLN A 252 38.66 -4.68 50.77
N GLY A 253 39.71 -5.48 50.60
CA GLY A 253 40.16 -6.51 51.54
C GLY A 253 39.34 -7.80 51.57
N LYS A 254 38.43 -8.01 50.61
CA LYS A 254 37.53 -9.18 50.54
C LYS A 254 37.58 -9.96 49.21
N LEU A 255 38.37 -9.52 48.23
CA LEU A 255 38.44 -10.21 46.94
C LEU A 255 39.25 -11.51 47.06
N ASN A 256 38.84 -12.53 46.31
CA ASN A 256 39.57 -13.79 46.22
C ASN A 256 40.92 -13.57 45.53
N TRP A 257 41.93 -14.36 45.93
CA TRP A 257 43.21 -14.38 45.23
C TRP A 257 43.01 -14.90 43.80
N PRO A 258 43.63 -14.27 42.78
CA PRO A 258 43.48 -14.69 41.40
C PRO A 258 44.19 -16.02 41.10
N VAL A 259 45.18 -16.41 41.91
CA VAL A 259 45.83 -17.72 41.85
C VAL A 259 46.47 -18.11 43.19
N ASP A 260 46.47 -19.41 43.47
CA ASP A 260 47.21 -19.99 44.60
C ASP A 260 48.71 -20.09 44.26
N GLY A 261 49.46 -19.12 44.79
CA GLY A 261 50.91 -18.98 44.62
C GLY A 261 51.53 -18.02 45.64
N ARG A 262 52.85 -17.95 45.72
CA ARG A 262 53.59 -17.08 46.66
C ARG A 262 53.78 -15.68 46.06
N LEU A 263 53.60 -14.62 46.84
CA LEU A 263 53.95 -13.27 46.41
C LEU A 263 55.46 -13.18 46.19
N ALA A 264 55.88 -12.93 44.95
CA ALA A 264 57.28 -12.88 44.53
C ALA A 264 57.80 -11.43 44.36
N ARG A 265 56.95 -10.52 43.86
CA ARG A 265 57.23 -9.06 43.83
C ARG A 265 55.97 -8.29 44.23
N ALA A 266 56.12 -7.37 45.16
CA ALA A 266 55.02 -6.52 45.64
C ALA A 266 54.89 -5.22 44.82
N PHE A 267 53.72 -4.59 44.91
CA PHE A 267 53.47 -3.28 44.31
C PHE A 267 54.39 -2.21 44.90
N GLY A 268 54.95 -1.37 44.05
CA GLY A 268 55.87 -0.29 44.45
C GLY A 268 57.32 -0.72 44.67
N ASN A 269 57.67 -2.02 44.63
CA ASN A 269 59.06 -2.47 44.61
C ASN A 269 59.81 -1.84 43.43
N SER A 270 61.09 -1.49 43.62
CA SER A 270 61.88 -0.73 42.65
C SER A 270 63.30 -1.28 42.56
N ASP A 271 63.47 -2.36 41.81
CA ASP A 271 64.76 -3.05 41.65
C ASP A 271 65.70 -2.32 40.67
N SER A 272 65.19 -1.35 39.90
CA SER A 272 65.93 -0.62 38.85
C SER A 272 65.59 0.88 38.74
N GLY A 273 65.10 1.47 39.84
CA GLY A 273 64.62 2.88 39.87
C GLY A 273 63.21 3.09 39.28
N ILE A 274 62.64 2.08 38.62
CA ILE A 274 61.25 2.07 38.15
C ILE A 274 60.40 1.31 39.17
N LYS A 275 59.32 1.95 39.66
CA LYS A 275 58.35 1.33 40.58
C LYS A 275 57.47 0.33 39.83
N PHE A 276 57.34 -0.88 40.37
CA PHE A 276 56.47 -1.92 39.83
C PHE A 276 54.99 -1.58 40.06
N ASP A 277 54.17 -1.62 39.00
CA ASP A 277 52.78 -1.12 38.99
C ASP A 277 51.71 -2.20 39.22
N GLY A 278 52.13 -3.41 39.57
CA GLY A 278 51.28 -4.54 39.95
C GLY A 278 51.95 -5.40 41.02
N MET A 279 51.53 -6.65 41.13
CA MET A 279 52.21 -7.69 41.92
C MET A 279 52.50 -8.92 41.05
N LEU A 280 53.55 -9.65 41.39
CA LEU A 280 53.90 -10.91 40.75
C LEU A 280 53.65 -12.05 41.74
N ILE A 281 52.76 -12.97 41.40
CA ILE A 281 52.41 -14.14 42.19
C ILE A 281 53.05 -15.36 41.53
N ALA A 282 54.12 -15.90 42.11
CA ALA A 282 54.79 -17.10 41.63
C ALA A 282 53.90 -18.32 41.86
N ALA A 283 53.56 -19.01 40.76
CA ALA A 283 52.73 -20.21 40.74
C ALA A 283 53.19 -21.12 39.59
N PRO A 284 53.06 -22.45 39.70
CA PRO A 284 53.41 -23.36 38.61
C PRO A 284 52.65 -23.03 37.32
N ALA A 285 53.32 -23.13 36.18
CA ALA A 285 52.68 -23.05 34.86
C ALA A 285 51.57 -24.11 34.74
N GLY A 286 50.50 -23.79 34.01
CA GLY A 286 49.34 -24.68 33.88
C GLY A 286 48.25 -24.50 34.95
N ARG A 287 48.49 -23.76 36.05
CA ARG A 287 47.46 -23.48 37.05
C ARG A 287 46.41 -22.48 36.53
N GLU A 288 45.15 -22.68 36.87
CA GLU A 288 44.06 -21.75 36.53
C GLU A 288 44.21 -20.41 37.25
N VAL A 289 44.00 -19.33 36.51
CA VAL A 289 43.84 -17.97 37.01
C VAL A 289 42.34 -17.65 37.03
N ARG A 290 41.86 -17.09 38.15
CA ARG A 290 40.46 -16.78 38.39
C ARG A 290 40.18 -15.28 38.43
N ALA A 291 39.02 -14.87 37.94
CA ALA A 291 38.55 -13.49 38.03
C ALA A 291 38.31 -13.10 39.51
N VAL A 292 38.91 -11.99 39.97
CA VAL A 292 38.77 -11.55 41.37
C VAL A 292 37.38 -10.98 41.69
N HIS A 293 36.65 -10.53 40.67
CA HIS A 293 35.32 -9.95 40.77
C HIS A 293 34.55 -10.08 39.45
N ARG A 294 33.22 -10.00 39.51
CA ARG A 294 32.34 -9.90 38.34
C ARG A 294 32.74 -8.73 37.43
N GLY A 295 32.72 -8.92 36.13
CA GLY A 295 32.97 -7.84 35.18
C GLY A 295 32.86 -8.28 33.71
N ARG A 296 33.31 -7.41 32.82
CA ARG A 296 33.37 -7.67 31.38
C ARG A 296 34.82 -7.64 30.92
N VAL A 297 35.24 -8.65 30.14
CA VAL A 297 36.56 -8.69 29.52
C VAL A 297 36.63 -7.55 28.49
N VAL A 298 37.60 -6.65 28.63
CA VAL A 298 37.81 -5.51 27.71
C VAL A 298 39.07 -5.65 26.86
N PHE A 299 39.97 -6.55 27.24
CA PHE A 299 41.17 -6.90 26.47
C PHE A 299 41.55 -8.35 26.78
N SER A 300 42.01 -9.10 25.78
CA SER A 300 42.43 -10.51 25.91
C SER A 300 43.36 -10.85 24.73
N ASP A 301 44.61 -10.38 24.80
CA ASP A 301 45.60 -10.57 23.72
C ASP A 301 47.04 -10.38 24.27
N TRP A 302 48.06 -10.47 23.42
CA TRP A 302 49.45 -10.20 23.76
C TRP A 302 49.72 -8.69 23.90
N LEU A 303 50.35 -8.29 25.01
CA LEU A 303 50.87 -6.93 25.21
C LEU A 303 52.38 -6.96 25.53
N ARG A 304 53.15 -6.13 24.83
CA ARG A 304 54.61 -6.00 25.04
C ARG A 304 54.91 -5.64 26.50
N GLY A 305 55.77 -6.42 27.14
CA GLY A 305 56.14 -6.28 28.57
C GLY A 305 55.24 -7.06 29.54
N TYR A 306 54.03 -7.45 29.13
CA TYR A 306 53.07 -8.18 29.98
C TYR A 306 52.74 -9.59 29.47
N GLY A 307 53.17 -9.96 28.26
CA GLY A 307 52.86 -11.25 27.65
C GLY A 307 51.39 -11.35 27.24
N LEU A 308 50.82 -12.56 27.28
CA LEU A 308 49.37 -12.72 27.15
C LEU A 308 48.69 -12.07 28.36
N LEU A 309 47.88 -11.05 28.09
CA LEU A 309 47.26 -10.19 29.08
C LEU A 309 45.74 -10.20 28.89
N LEU A 310 45.02 -10.46 29.97
CA LEU A 310 43.57 -10.29 30.05
C LEU A 310 43.25 -9.12 30.98
N ILE A 311 42.28 -8.29 30.60
CA ILE A 311 41.80 -7.15 31.40
C ILE A 311 40.29 -7.26 31.55
N ILE A 312 39.80 -7.19 32.79
CA ILE A 312 38.38 -7.15 33.14
C ILE A 312 38.05 -5.74 33.64
N ASP A 313 37.04 -5.11 33.05
CA ASP A 313 36.38 -3.92 33.59
C ASP A 313 35.25 -4.36 34.54
N HIS A 314 35.29 -3.88 35.78
CA HIS A 314 34.29 -4.16 36.81
C HIS A 314 33.23 -3.05 36.93
N GLY A 315 33.33 -2.00 36.11
CA GLY A 315 32.54 -0.79 36.24
C GLY A 315 33.10 0.17 37.28
N GLY A 316 32.52 1.38 37.36
CA GLY A 316 32.97 2.43 38.28
C GLY A 316 34.41 2.90 38.06
N GLY A 317 35.00 2.63 36.89
CA GLY A 317 36.39 2.95 36.57
C GLY A 317 37.43 1.97 37.10
N TYR A 318 37.03 0.82 37.65
CA TYR A 318 37.94 -0.20 38.18
C TYR A 318 38.21 -1.33 37.17
N MET A 319 39.48 -1.65 36.97
CA MET A 319 39.93 -2.73 36.09
C MET A 319 40.90 -3.66 36.81
N SER A 320 40.81 -4.97 36.56
CA SER A 320 41.84 -5.94 36.95
C SER A 320 42.58 -6.48 35.73
N LEU A 321 43.89 -6.63 35.85
CA LEU A 321 44.82 -7.04 34.80
C LEU A 321 45.50 -8.35 35.23
N TYR A 322 45.58 -9.30 34.31
CA TYR A 322 46.14 -10.65 34.50
C TYR A 322 47.14 -10.91 33.39
N GLY A 323 48.45 -10.85 33.65
CA GLY A 323 49.53 -10.98 32.68
C GLY A 323 50.43 -12.20 32.89
N HIS A 324 51.36 -12.41 31.94
CA HIS A 324 52.29 -13.54 31.83
C HIS A 324 51.62 -14.92 31.60
N ASN A 325 50.35 -14.94 31.22
CA ASN A 325 49.60 -16.18 31.02
C ASN A 325 50.19 -17.06 29.92
N GLN A 326 49.99 -18.38 30.01
CA GLN A 326 50.28 -19.33 28.94
C GLN A 326 49.15 -19.38 27.89
N ARG A 327 47.90 -19.20 28.33
CA ARG A 327 46.69 -19.21 27.51
C ARG A 327 45.59 -18.36 28.15
N LEU A 328 44.80 -17.68 27.34
CA LEU A 328 43.60 -16.95 27.76
C LEU A 328 42.36 -17.82 27.49
N LEU A 329 41.35 -17.77 28.36
CA LEU A 329 40.16 -18.64 28.31
C LEU A 329 38.85 -17.87 28.00
N LYS A 330 38.94 -16.55 27.80
CA LYS A 330 37.80 -15.66 27.56
C LYS A 330 38.16 -14.62 26.51
N GLU A 331 37.21 -14.34 25.62
CA GLU A 331 37.34 -13.36 24.54
C GLU A 331 36.91 -11.94 24.97
N PRO A 332 37.39 -10.87 24.27
CA PRO A 332 36.92 -9.52 24.51
C PRO A 332 35.39 -9.40 24.37
N GLY A 333 34.78 -8.67 25.30
CA GLY A 333 33.34 -8.47 25.39
C GLY A 333 32.58 -9.53 26.19
N ALA A 334 33.20 -10.65 26.57
CA ALA A 334 32.61 -11.68 27.41
C ALA A 334 32.34 -11.18 28.85
N TRP A 335 31.25 -11.67 29.47
CA TRP A 335 31.00 -11.49 30.90
C TRP A 335 31.65 -12.61 31.70
N VAL A 336 32.14 -12.28 32.89
CA VAL A 336 32.74 -13.21 33.85
C VAL A 336 32.26 -12.89 35.26
N GLU A 337 32.06 -13.93 36.07
CA GLU A 337 31.71 -13.83 37.49
C GLU A 337 32.95 -14.03 38.38
N ALA A 338 32.84 -13.68 39.66
CA ALA A 338 33.95 -13.86 40.61
C ALA A 338 34.28 -15.36 40.80
N GLY A 339 35.53 -15.75 40.59
CA GLY A 339 35.98 -17.14 40.65
C GLY A 339 36.03 -17.89 39.31
N ASP A 340 35.47 -17.32 38.24
CA ASP A 340 35.55 -17.90 36.88
C ASP A 340 37.00 -18.09 36.46
N ALA A 341 37.31 -19.25 35.85
CA ALA A 341 38.59 -19.46 35.18
C ALA A 341 38.68 -18.56 33.93
N ILE A 342 39.71 -17.72 33.87
CA ILE A 342 39.90 -16.68 32.84
C ILE A 342 41.17 -16.85 32.03
N SER A 343 42.21 -17.44 32.61
CA SER A 343 43.49 -17.72 31.93
C SER A 343 44.26 -18.83 32.66
N ILE A 344 45.39 -19.22 32.10
CA ILE A 344 46.30 -20.24 32.64
C ILE A 344 47.65 -19.58 32.93
N VAL A 345 48.25 -19.81 34.10
CA VAL A 345 49.57 -19.29 34.47
C VAL A 345 50.64 -19.77 33.50
N GLY A 346 51.54 -18.87 33.12
CA GLY A 346 52.72 -19.15 32.30
C GLY A 346 53.88 -18.23 32.68
N ASN A 347 54.77 -18.00 31.72
CA ASN A 347 55.92 -17.10 31.80
C ASN A 347 56.02 -16.17 30.55
N SER A 348 54.88 -15.85 29.95
CA SER A 348 54.86 -15.10 28.69
C SER A 348 55.28 -13.63 28.86
N GLY A 349 55.85 -13.04 27.81
CA GLY A 349 56.39 -11.67 27.84
C GLY A 349 57.89 -11.56 28.14
N GLY A 350 58.61 -12.69 28.25
CA GLY A 350 60.07 -12.73 28.36
C GLY A 350 60.62 -12.97 29.77
N TYR A 351 59.83 -13.62 30.65
CA TYR A 351 60.23 -13.95 32.02
C TYR A 351 60.70 -15.40 32.11
N SER A 352 61.71 -15.68 32.93
CA SER A 352 62.24 -17.04 33.15
C SER A 352 61.24 -17.91 33.91
N ASP A 353 60.78 -17.40 35.05
CA ASP A 353 60.00 -18.15 36.03
C ASP A 353 58.49 -17.97 35.81
N PRO A 354 57.67 -19.03 36.00
CA PRO A 354 56.24 -18.95 35.86
C PRO A 354 55.58 -18.20 37.01
N GLY A 355 54.60 -17.37 36.68
CA GLY A 355 53.84 -16.58 37.65
C GLY A 355 52.79 -15.70 36.99
N LEU A 356 51.86 -15.22 37.79
CA LEU A 356 50.82 -14.29 37.37
C LEU A 356 51.24 -12.85 37.69
N TYR A 357 51.31 -11.99 36.68
CA TYR A 357 51.24 -10.54 36.92
C TYR A 357 49.79 -10.16 37.21
N PHE A 358 49.55 -9.54 38.35
CA PHE A 358 48.23 -9.06 38.74
C PHE A 358 48.26 -7.58 39.13
N ALA A 359 47.39 -6.77 38.54
CA ALA A 359 47.25 -5.36 38.90
C ALA A 359 45.79 -4.93 38.96
N VAL A 360 45.47 -4.01 39.87
CA VAL A 360 44.17 -3.34 39.93
C VAL A 360 44.38 -1.87 39.60
N ARG A 361 43.67 -1.36 38.60
CA ARG A 361 43.70 0.05 38.18
C ARG A 361 42.36 0.72 38.47
N HIS A 362 42.41 1.98 38.89
CA HIS A 362 41.23 2.83 39.08
C HIS A 362 41.42 4.12 38.27
N ASN A 363 40.49 4.38 37.33
CA ASN A 363 40.57 5.47 36.36
C ASN A 363 41.95 5.52 35.64
N GLY A 364 42.41 4.35 35.20
CA GLY A 364 43.70 4.16 34.51
C GLY A 364 44.94 4.19 35.40
N LYS A 365 44.85 4.64 36.66
CA LYS A 365 46.00 4.71 37.58
C LYS A 365 46.22 3.37 38.29
N PRO A 366 47.46 2.84 38.39
CA PRO A 366 47.78 1.69 39.21
C PRO A 366 47.44 1.90 40.69
N THR A 367 46.86 0.87 41.31
CA THR A 367 46.58 0.81 42.75
C THR A 367 47.20 -0.45 43.33
N ASP A 368 47.58 -0.40 44.60
CA ASP A 368 48.13 -1.53 45.35
C ASP A 368 47.12 -2.70 45.40
N PRO A 369 47.37 -3.82 44.69
CA PRO A 369 46.39 -4.91 44.60
C PRO A 369 46.22 -5.65 45.94
N ALA A 370 47.21 -5.59 46.84
CA ALA A 370 47.15 -6.26 48.14
C ALA A 370 46.07 -5.67 49.06
N ARG A 371 45.63 -4.43 48.80
CA ARG A 371 44.51 -3.80 49.53
C ARG A 371 43.15 -4.39 49.18
N TRP A 372 43.03 -5.08 48.05
CA TRP A 372 41.77 -5.62 47.55
C TRP A 372 41.59 -7.09 47.93
N LEU A 373 42.69 -7.84 47.90
CA LEU A 373 42.70 -9.27 48.20
C LEU A 373 42.45 -9.56 49.69
N ALA A 374 41.78 -10.67 49.98
CA ALA A 374 41.60 -11.17 51.34
C ALA A 374 42.96 -11.53 51.98
N ARG A 375 43.06 -11.32 53.31
CA ARG A 375 44.23 -11.80 54.08
C ARG A 375 44.30 -13.32 54.02
N ARG A 376 45.52 -13.84 53.92
CA ARG A 376 45.83 -15.28 54.02
C ARG A 376 46.23 -15.64 55.45
#